data_AF-A0A512JQS4-F1
#
_entry.id   AF-A0A512JQS4-F1
#
_cell.length_a   1.000
_cell.length_b   1.000
_cell.length_c   1.000
_cell.angle_alpha   90.00
_cell.angle_beta   90.00
_cell.angle_gamma   90.00
#
_symmetry.space_group_name_H-M   'P 1'
#
loop_
_entity.id
_entity.type
_entity.pdbx_description
1 polymer ?
#
loop_
_entity_poly.entity_id
_entity_poly.type
_entity_poly.pdbx_seq_one_letter_code
_entity_poly.pdbx_strand_id
1 'polypeptide(L)'
;MTNVAPPPARKGIRFHVEPRDVPAHAAARRLGLTEGDFARMADRLYRRGFPRPDPDTGNYDLDAIDQWRKLRNRNLFGLSDGPVARDASVAMARIEARRRGLG
;
A
#
# COMPACT_ATOMS: atom_id res chain seq x y z
N MET A 1 49.69 36.70 -14.92
CA MET A 1 48.36 36.21 -15.32
C MET A 1 48.19 34.81 -14.75
N THR A 2 47.54 34.69 -13.60
CA THR A 2 47.42 33.41 -12.87
C THR A 2 46.31 32.57 -13.48
N ASN A 3 46.67 31.43 -14.06
CA ASN A 3 45.73 30.47 -14.62
C ASN A 3 45.07 29.67 -13.47
N VAL A 4 43.82 29.98 -13.16
CA VAL A 4 43.04 29.24 -12.15
C VAL A 4 42.39 28.05 -12.85
N ALA A 5 42.77 26.85 -12.44
CA ALA A 5 42.15 25.62 -12.94
C ALA A 5 40.63 25.63 -12.70
N PRO A 6 39.82 25.17 -13.65
CA PRO A 6 38.37 25.14 -13.49
C PRO A 6 37.97 24.22 -12.33
N PRO A 7 36.89 24.55 -11.59
CA PRO A 7 36.41 23.74 -10.49
C PRO A 7 36.09 22.32 -10.97
N PRO A 8 36.33 21.27 -10.15
CA PRO A 8 36.05 19.90 -10.54
C PRO A 8 34.57 19.74 -10.89
N ALA A 9 34.29 19.08 -12.02
CA ALA A 9 32.93 18.83 -12.47
C ALA A 9 32.11 18.16 -11.36
N ARG A 10 30.95 18.76 -11.03
CA ARG A 10 30.00 18.18 -10.06
C ARG A 10 29.65 16.77 -10.53
N LYS A 11 30.05 15.77 -9.75
CA LYS A 11 29.63 14.38 -9.97
C LYS A 11 28.11 14.33 -9.82
N GLY A 12 27.39 14.25 -10.94
CA GLY A 12 25.94 14.07 -10.95
C GLY A 12 25.54 12.85 -10.13
N ILE A 13 24.31 12.86 -9.60
CA ILE A 13 23.71 11.74 -8.86
C ILE A 13 23.92 10.46 -9.68
N ARG A 14 24.62 9.47 -9.11
CA ARG A 14 25.12 8.29 -9.85
C ARG A 14 24.09 7.17 -9.98
N PHE A 15 23.00 7.25 -9.21
CA PHE A 15 21.96 6.24 -9.17
C PHE A 15 20.60 6.93 -9.14
N HIS A 16 19.75 6.62 -10.12
CA HIS A 16 18.37 7.07 -10.11
C HIS A 16 17.61 6.30 -9.04
N VAL A 17 17.27 6.96 -7.94
CA VAL A 17 16.43 6.41 -6.89
C VAL A 17 15.02 6.94 -7.12
N GLU A 18 14.08 6.05 -7.41
CA GLU A 18 12.66 6.40 -7.46
C GLU A 18 12.17 6.67 -6.04
N PRO A 19 11.72 7.91 -5.72
CA PRO A 19 11.17 8.23 -4.41
C PRO A 19 9.91 7.40 -4.12
N ARG A 20 9.78 6.91 -2.88
CA ARG A 20 8.59 6.17 -2.45
C ARG A 20 7.41 7.09 -2.13
N ASP A 21 7.72 8.24 -1.55
CA ASP A 21 6.75 9.31 -1.31
C ASP A 21 6.58 10.13 -2.58
N VAL A 22 5.35 10.15 -3.09
CA VAL A 22 5.05 10.75 -4.39
C VAL A 22 3.95 11.80 -4.30
N PRO A 23 3.96 12.82 -5.18
CA PRO A 23 2.89 13.82 -5.22
C PRO A 23 1.55 13.22 -5.65
N ALA A 24 0.47 13.97 -5.42
CA ALA A 24 -0.91 13.53 -5.65
C ALA A 24 -1.17 12.98 -7.07
N HIS A 25 -0.61 13.60 -8.12
CA HIS A 25 -0.78 13.11 -9.50
C HIS A 25 -0.22 11.70 -9.72
N ALA A 26 0.91 11.35 -9.09
CA ALA A 26 1.52 10.04 -9.19
C ALA A 26 0.72 9.00 -8.38
N ALA A 27 0.24 9.38 -7.19
CA ALA A 27 -0.69 8.57 -6.41
C ALA A 27 -2.00 8.29 -7.16
N ALA A 28 -2.56 9.29 -7.84
CA ALA A 28 -3.75 9.16 -8.67
C ALA A 28 -3.54 8.16 -9.82
N ARG A 29 -2.40 8.26 -10.52
CA ARG A 29 -2.02 7.31 -11.57
C ARG A 29 -1.92 5.88 -11.05
N ARG A 30 -1.47 5.66 -9.80
CA ARG A 30 -1.44 4.33 -9.17
C ARG A 30 -2.84 3.70 -9.02
N LEU A 31 -3.87 4.54 -8.92
CA LEU A 31 -5.28 4.14 -8.88
C LEU A 31 -5.96 4.12 -10.27
N GLY A 32 -5.24 4.50 -11.33
CA GLY A 32 -5.81 4.64 -12.67
C GLY A 32 -6.71 5.87 -12.83
N LEU A 33 -6.48 6.92 -12.02
CA LEU A 33 -7.26 8.16 -12.02
C LEU A 33 -6.41 9.34 -12.54
N THR A 34 -7.09 10.39 -13.00
CA THR A 34 -6.47 11.71 -13.12
C THR A 34 -6.32 12.35 -11.74
N GLU A 35 -5.43 13.34 -11.59
CA GLU A 35 -5.27 14.06 -10.33
C GLU A 35 -6.56 14.76 -9.88
N GLY A 36 -7.32 15.35 -10.83
CA GLY A 36 -8.60 15.98 -10.55
C GLY A 36 -9.67 14.99 -10.08
N ASP A 37 -9.74 13.80 -10.68
CA ASP A 37 -10.64 12.73 -10.21
C ASP A 37 -10.28 12.27 -8.80
N PHE A 38 -8.99 12.11 -8.55
CA PHE A 38 -8.47 11.74 -7.24
C PHE A 38 -8.85 12.78 -6.17
N ALA A 39 -8.67 14.06 -6.46
CA ALA A 39 -9.07 15.15 -5.56
C ALA A 39 -10.58 15.14 -5.26
N ARG A 40 -11.43 14.96 -6.29
CA ARG A 40 -12.90 14.87 -6.13
C ARG A 40 -13.33 13.67 -5.28
N MET A 41 -12.57 12.58 -5.31
CA MET A 41 -12.88 11.34 -4.60
C MET A 41 -12.16 11.21 -3.25
N ALA A 42 -11.22 12.10 -2.94
CA ALA A 42 -10.30 12.00 -1.81
C ALA A 42 -11.02 11.75 -0.48
N ASP A 43 -12.03 12.56 -0.15
CA ASP A 43 -12.81 12.40 1.08
C ASP A 43 -13.47 11.02 1.19
N ARG A 44 -14.01 10.50 0.08
CA ARG A 44 -14.60 9.16 0.06
C ARG A 44 -13.53 8.07 0.20
N LEU A 45 -12.34 8.28 -0.37
CA LEU A 45 -11.21 7.38 -0.22
C LEU A 45 -10.73 7.35 1.24
N TYR A 46 -10.53 8.50 1.88
CA TYR A 46 -10.11 8.59 3.28
C TYR A 46 -11.13 7.97 4.23
N ARG A 47 -12.44 8.15 4.00
CA ARG A 47 -13.49 7.45 4.77
C ARG A 47 -13.43 5.94 4.65
N ARG A 48 -12.81 5.40 3.60
CA ARG A 48 -12.56 3.96 3.38
C ARG A 48 -11.18 3.52 3.86
N GLY A 49 -10.47 4.37 4.59
CA GLY A 49 -9.14 4.08 5.12
C GLY A 49 -8.01 4.19 4.10
N PHE A 50 -8.20 4.89 2.97
CA PHE A 50 -7.09 5.21 2.07
C PHE A 50 -6.05 6.08 2.81
N PRO A 51 -4.73 5.85 2.62
CA PRO A 51 -3.70 6.62 3.31
C PRO A 51 -3.79 8.11 3.00
N ARG A 52 -3.64 8.94 4.04
CA ARG A 52 -3.56 10.39 3.91
C ARG A 52 -2.15 10.79 3.43
N PRO A 53 -2.02 11.94 2.75
CA PRO A 53 -0.70 12.47 2.46
C PRO A 53 0.01 12.81 3.77
N ASP A 54 1.33 12.76 3.72
CA ASP A 54 2.20 13.29 4.75
C ASP A 54 1.88 14.78 5.00
N PRO A 55 1.71 15.21 6.26
CA PRO A 55 1.24 16.57 6.58
C PRO A 55 2.25 17.66 6.24
N ASP A 56 3.55 17.35 6.21
CA ASP A 56 4.60 18.33 5.98
C ASP A 56 4.91 18.50 4.48
N THR A 57 4.87 17.39 3.72
CA THR A 57 5.24 17.37 2.31
C THR A 57 4.06 17.30 1.35
N GLY A 58 2.89 16.85 1.81
CA GLY A 58 1.73 16.58 0.96
C GLY A 58 1.88 15.36 0.06
N ASN A 59 2.95 14.57 0.21
CA ASN A 59 3.21 13.38 -0.60
C ASN A 59 2.52 12.13 -0.02
N TYR A 60 2.34 11.12 -0.86
CA TYR A 60 1.73 9.85 -0.51
C TYR A 60 2.75 8.72 -0.60
N ASP A 61 2.75 7.84 0.40
CA ASP A 61 3.53 6.61 0.38
C ASP A 61 2.89 5.58 -0.58
N LEU A 62 3.63 5.20 -1.63
CA LEU A 62 3.20 4.19 -2.59
C LEU A 62 2.97 2.80 -1.99
N ASP A 63 3.76 2.40 -0.99
CA ASP A 63 3.61 1.10 -0.33
C ASP A 63 2.32 1.07 0.49
N ALA A 64 2.01 2.18 1.18
CA ALA A 64 0.75 2.32 1.91
C ALA A 64 -0.46 2.23 0.97
N ILE A 65 -0.38 2.87 -0.21
CA ILE A 65 -1.43 2.79 -1.24
C ILE A 65 -1.61 1.34 -1.70
N ASP A 66 -0.52 0.65 -2.03
CA ASP A 66 -0.59 -0.73 -2.51
C ASP A 66 -1.06 -1.70 -1.44
N GLN A 67 -0.67 -1.48 -0.18
CA GLN A 67 -1.18 -2.26 0.93
C GLN A 67 -2.68 -2.04 1.15
N TRP A 68 -3.17 -0.80 1.06
CA TRP A 68 -4.61 -0.52 1.11
C TRP A 68 -5.38 -1.22 -0.01
N ARG A 69 -4.82 -1.27 -1.23
CA ARG A 69 -5.42 -2.00 -2.36
C ARG A 69 -5.52 -3.50 -2.09
N LYS A 70 -4.49 -4.10 -1.49
CA LYS A 70 -4.51 -5.52 -1.08
C LYS A 70 -5.54 -5.76 0.02
N LEU A 71 -5.58 -4.90 1.05
CA LEU A 71 -6.53 -4.99 2.16
C LEU A 71 -7.98 -4.76 1.73
N ARG A 72 -8.24 -4.06 0.64
CA ARG A 72 -9.60 -3.99 0.07
C ARG A 72 -10.08 -5.35 -0.46
N ASN A 73 -9.15 -6.20 -0.88
CA ASN A 73 -9.41 -7.51 -1.46
C ASN A 73 -8.74 -8.63 -0.63
N ARG A 74 -8.81 -8.55 0.71
CA ARG A 74 -8.06 -9.42 1.65
C ARG A 74 -8.05 -10.90 1.25
N ASN A 75 -9.20 -11.44 0.85
CA ASN A 75 -9.36 -12.84 0.46
C ASN A 75 -8.48 -13.25 -0.73
N LEU A 76 -8.24 -12.34 -1.69
CA LEU A 76 -7.40 -12.60 -2.86
C LEU A 76 -5.90 -12.62 -2.54
N PHE A 77 -5.51 -12.10 -1.37
CA PHE A 77 -4.11 -11.96 -0.96
C PHE A 77 -3.77 -12.77 0.28
N GLY A 78 -4.65 -13.68 0.73
CA GLY A 78 -4.42 -14.46 1.95
C GLY A 78 -4.33 -13.61 3.22
N LEU A 79 -4.86 -12.39 3.19
CA LEU A 79 -4.88 -11.44 4.31
C LEU A 79 -6.17 -11.51 5.12
N SER A 80 -7.10 -12.40 4.75
CA SER A 80 -8.27 -12.70 5.56
C SER A 80 -7.82 -13.48 6.78
N ASP A 81 -8.41 -13.19 7.94
CA ASP A 81 -8.28 -14.06 9.09
C ASP A 81 -8.74 -15.45 8.62
N GLY A 82 -7.86 -16.44 8.69
CA GLY A 82 -8.21 -17.83 8.38
C GLY A 82 -9.40 -18.27 9.23
N PRO A 83 -9.96 -19.47 9.03
CA PRO A 83 -11.01 -19.96 9.92
C PRO A 83 -10.49 -19.98 11.36
N VAL A 84 -10.80 -18.92 12.11
CA VAL A 84 -10.54 -18.85 13.54
C VAL A 84 -11.57 -19.79 14.14
N ALA A 85 -11.12 -20.88 14.75
CA ALA A 85 -12.01 -21.70 15.56
C ALA A 85 -12.50 -20.82 16.71
N ARG A 86 -13.68 -20.23 16.55
CA ARG A 86 -14.29 -19.36 17.55
C ARG A 86 -14.63 -20.11 18.84
N ASP A 87 -14.70 -21.44 18.75
CA ASP A 87 -14.98 -22.33 19.85
C ASP A 87 -14.32 -23.70 19.60
N ALA A 88 -13.48 -24.14 20.55
CA ALA A 88 -12.80 -25.43 20.50
C ALA A 88 -13.79 -26.60 20.47
N SER A 89 -14.99 -26.43 21.06
CA SER A 89 -16.03 -27.46 21.07
C SER A 89 -16.55 -27.79 19.67
N VAL A 90 -16.67 -26.79 18.79
CA VAL A 90 -17.12 -26.96 17.40
C VAL A 90 -16.04 -27.66 16.56
N ALA A 91 -14.77 -27.36 16.81
CA ALA A 91 -13.66 -28.06 16.16
C ALA A 91 -13.61 -29.54 16.58
N MET A 92 -13.77 -29.82 17.87
CA MET A 92 -13.80 -31.19 18.41
C MET A 92 -15.01 -31.98 17.91
N ALA A 93 -16.19 -31.37 17.84
CA ALA A 93 -17.40 -32.01 17.30
C ALA A 93 -17.22 -32.44 15.83
N ARG A 94 -16.54 -31.63 15.01
CA ARG A 94 -16.23 -31.97 13.60
C ARG A 94 -15.21 -33.09 13.48
N ILE A 95 -14.18 -33.10 14.33
CA ILE A 95 -13.20 -34.19 14.39
C ILE A 95 -13.89 -35.49 14.79
N GLU A 96 -14.81 -35.43 15.74
CA GLU A 96 -15.54 -36.59 16.23
C GLU A 96 -16.56 -37.12 15.22
N ALA A 97 -17.30 -36.25 14.54
CA ALA A 97 -18.19 -36.65 13.44
C ALA A 97 -17.41 -37.36 12.30
N ARG A 98 -16.22 -36.85 11.96
CA ARG A 98 -15.35 -37.45 10.93
C ARG A 98 -14.75 -38.79 11.37
N ARG A 99 -14.47 -38.97 12.67
CA ARG A 99 -14.06 -40.26 13.25
C ARG A 99 -15.19 -41.28 13.30
N ARG A 100 -16.44 -40.83 13.39
CA ARG A 100 -17.63 -41.69 13.44
C ARG A 100 -18.21 -42.05 12.06
N GLY A 101 -17.62 -41.55 10.96
CA GLY A 101 -18.04 -41.90 9.60
C GLY A 101 -19.41 -41.35 9.20
N LEU A 102 -19.93 -40.34 9.92
CA LEU A 102 -21.16 -39.65 9.57
C LEU A 102 -20.80 -38.44 8.69
N GLY A 103 -20.61 -38.71 7.40
CA GLY A 103 -20.44 -37.72 6.34
C GLY A 103 -21.52 -37.88 5.30
#